data_AF-A0A7Y2XY66-F1
#
_entry.id   AF-A0A7Y2XY66-F1
#
_cell.length_a   1.000
_cell.length_b   1.000
_cell.length_c   1.000
_cell.angle_alpha   90.00
_cell.angle_beta   90.00
_cell.angle_gamma   90.00
#
_symmetry.space_group_name_H-M   'P 1'
#
loop_
_entity.id
_entity.type
_entity.pdbx_description
1 polymer ?
#
loop_
_entity_poly.entity_id
_entity_poly.type
_entity_poly.pdbx_seq_one_letter_code
_entity_poly.pdbx_strand_id
1 'polypeptide(L)'
;MKLFRLLAVLIVLGFFFMSCSDSDNGGSSGGSGETDIAATNENPPVFLWLDAFDFDCTSNWSGRDAALGLEAYQGSGTCTETFPGEAGEYQLVLKALTEYDGNSPYKLFINGTEVASGEYPLSNSLGCDCPDDKWRDVCPDLSMDIDMGTHALKPGDTLEFYGDDVYPCGNHGAFTKWFGINAIKK
;
A
#
# COMPACT_ATOMS: atom_id res chain seq x y z
N MET A 1 -28.99 -29.40 -5.39
CA MET A 1 -29.10 -30.17 -4.13
C MET A 1 -28.49 -29.32 -3.02
N LYS A 2 -29.29 -28.94 -2.02
CA LYS A 2 -28.87 -28.12 -0.88
C LYS A 2 -28.13 -29.02 0.12
N LEU A 3 -27.00 -28.58 0.65
CA LEU A 3 -26.49 -29.09 1.92
C LEU A 3 -26.03 -27.92 2.80
N PHE A 4 -26.96 -27.47 3.64
CA PHE A 4 -26.68 -26.64 4.80
C PHE A 4 -25.86 -27.49 5.80
N ARG A 5 -24.79 -26.92 6.35
CA ARG A 5 -24.18 -27.43 7.59
C ARG A 5 -24.34 -26.38 8.68
N LEU A 6 -24.93 -26.86 9.76
CA LEU A 6 -25.29 -26.16 10.99
C LEU A 6 -24.04 -25.94 11.87
N LEU A 7 -23.89 -24.71 12.33
CA LEU A 7 -23.59 -24.23 13.68
C LEU A 7 -22.77 -25.11 14.68
N ALA A 8 -21.72 -24.51 15.24
CA ALA A 8 -21.38 -24.67 16.65
C ALA A 8 -20.88 -23.32 17.20
N VAL A 9 -21.72 -22.70 18.03
CA VAL A 9 -21.41 -21.52 18.85
C VAL A 9 -20.67 -22.00 20.09
N LEU A 10 -19.51 -21.43 20.40
CA LEU A 10 -18.89 -21.55 21.73
C LEU A 10 -18.75 -20.16 22.35
N ILE A 11 -19.54 -19.94 23.39
CA ILE A 11 -19.50 -18.77 24.28
C ILE A 11 -18.36 -19.00 25.28
N VAL A 12 -17.43 -18.06 25.41
CA VAL A 12 -16.54 -17.98 26.57
C VAL A 12 -16.77 -16.63 27.25
N LEU A 13 -17.49 -16.70 28.38
CA LEU A 13 -17.63 -15.65 29.37
C LEU A 13 -16.34 -15.58 30.21
N GLY A 14 -15.80 -14.38 30.42
CA GLY A 14 -14.69 -14.13 31.33
C GLY A 14 -14.77 -12.71 31.89
N PHE A 15 -15.62 -12.52 32.91
CA PHE A 15 -15.69 -11.31 33.72
C PHE A 15 -14.64 -11.38 34.83
N PHE A 16 -13.76 -10.36 34.91
CA PHE A 16 -13.07 -9.98 36.14
C PHE A 16 -13.00 -8.44 36.18
N PHE A 17 -13.93 -7.81 36.89
CA PHE A 17 -13.77 -6.43 37.35
C PHE A 17 -13.42 -6.47 38.84
N MET A 18 -12.24 -5.95 39.14
CA MET A 18 -11.72 -5.72 40.49
C MET A 18 -12.44 -4.50 41.07
N SER A 19 -13.04 -4.69 42.25
CA SER A 19 -13.68 -3.65 43.04
C SER A 19 -12.70 -3.15 44.10
N CYS A 20 -12.60 -1.83 44.28
CA CYS A 20 -12.15 -1.21 45.52
C CYS A 20 -12.99 0.03 45.80
N SER A 21 -13.36 0.18 47.06
CA SER A 21 -14.50 0.91 47.59
C SER A 21 -14.20 2.36 48.02
N ASP A 22 -15.29 3.12 48.08
CA ASP A 22 -15.61 4.47 48.60
C ASP A 22 -14.72 5.17 49.64
N SER A 23 -14.70 6.51 49.59
CA SER A 23 -15.19 7.41 50.67
C SER A 23 -15.19 8.91 50.30
N ASP A 24 -16.39 9.48 50.18
CA ASP A 24 -16.97 10.78 50.58
C ASP A 24 -16.22 12.13 50.66
N ASN A 25 -16.92 13.13 50.09
CA ASN A 25 -17.27 14.50 50.52
C ASN A 25 -16.23 15.63 50.69
N GLY A 26 -16.47 16.71 49.94
CA GLY A 26 -16.07 18.08 50.30
C GLY A 26 -16.08 19.06 49.13
N GLY A 27 -17.10 19.91 49.02
CA GLY A 27 -17.24 20.92 47.95
C GLY A 27 -16.49 22.24 48.21
N SER A 28 -16.22 23.00 47.14
CA SER A 28 -16.67 24.41 46.94
C SER A 28 -15.78 25.18 45.93
N SER A 29 -16.45 25.80 44.95
CA SER A 29 -16.23 27.10 44.30
C SER A 29 -14.90 27.49 43.63
N GLY A 30 -15.02 27.85 42.33
CA GLY A 30 -14.11 28.67 41.53
C GLY A 30 -13.92 28.01 40.17
N GLY A 31 -14.45 28.50 39.04
CA GLY A 31 -14.51 29.88 38.59
C GLY A 31 -13.74 29.98 37.26
N SER A 32 -14.48 29.82 36.15
CA SER A 32 -14.21 30.35 34.80
C SER A 32 -12.79 30.29 34.24
N GLY A 33 -12.58 29.38 33.30
CA GLY A 33 -11.42 29.30 32.43
C GLY A 33 -11.64 28.23 31.37
N GLU A 34 -12.71 28.38 30.61
CA GLU A 34 -13.04 27.58 29.43
C GLU A 34 -12.03 27.90 28.34
N THR A 35 -10.85 27.30 28.44
CA THR A 35 -10.11 26.93 27.24
C THR A 35 -10.68 25.60 26.81
N ASP A 36 -11.70 25.66 25.96
CA ASP A 36 -12.00 24.60 25.01
C ASP A 36 -10.72 24.34 24.21
N ILE A 37 -9.86 23.47 24.74
CA ILE A 37 -8.99 22.71 23.87
C ILE A 37 -9.95 21.79 23.14
N ALA A 38 -10.39 22.24 21.96
CA ALA A 38 -11.00 21.38 20.98
C ALA A 38 -10.03 20.22 20.77
N ALA A 39 -10.30 19.12 21.46
CA ALA A 39 -9.74 17.84 21.10
C ALA A 39 -10.20 17.61 19.66
N THR A 40 -9.29 17.80 18.72
CA THR A 40 -9.51 17.44 17.33
C THR A 40 -9.81 15.95 17.35
N ASN A 41 -11.11 15.61 17.26
CA ASN A 41 -11.63 14.26 17.12
C ASN A 41 -11.30 13.77 15.70
N GLU A 42 -10.03 13.81 15.34
CA GLU A 42 -9.57 13.22 14.09
C GLU A 42 -9.60 11.72 14.32
N ASN A 43 -10.54 11.03 13.66
CA ASN A 43 -10.48 9.59 13.58
C ASN A 43 -9.09 9.19 13.06
N PRO A 44 -8.45 8.15 13.62
CA PRO A 44 -7.18 7.69 13.10
C PRO A 44 -7.33 7.35 11.61
N PRO A 45 -6.33 7.67 10.76
CA PRO A 45 -6.39 7.39 9.34
C PRO A 45 -6.66 5.89 9.12
N VAL A 46 -7.64 5.59 8.26
CA VAL A 46 -7.94 4.22 7.86
C VAL A 46 -6.97 3.81 6.76
N PHE A 47 -6.18 2.78 7.03
CA PHE A 47 -5.23 2.21 6.08
C PHE A 47 -5.78 0.91 5.51
N LEU A 48 -5.76 0.79 4.19
CA LEU A 48 -6.05 -0.43 3.46
C LEU A 48 -4.82 -0.82 2.64
N TRP A 49 -4.24 -1.98 2.95
CA TRP A 49 -3.17 -2.57 2.17
C TRP A 49 -3.75 -3.39 1.04
N LEU A 50 -3.42 -3.01 -0.19
CA LEU A 50 -3.74 -3.75 -1.41
C LEU A 50 -2.47 -4.49 -1.82
N ASP A 51 -2.36 -5.75 -1.41
CA ASP A 51 -1.16 -6.56 -1.65
C ASP A 51 -0.99 -6.85 -3.15
N ALA A 52 0.20 -6.66 -3.70
CA ALA A 52 0.44 -6.93 -5.12
C ALA A 52 0.15 -8.38 -5.50
N PHE A 53 0.32 -9.33 -4.58
CA PHE A 53 0.05 -10.75 -4.84
C PHE A 53 -1.45 -11.11 -4.87
N ASP A 54 -2.33 -10.21 -4.45
CA ASP A 54 -3.78 -10.41 -4.55
C ASP A 54 -4.34 -10.00 -5.92
N PHE A 55 -3.61 -9.17 -6.69
CA PHE A 55 -4.04 -8.72 -8.02
C PHE A 55 -3.98 -9.87 -9.05
N ASP A 56 -4.95 -9.90 -9.96
CA ASP A 56 -4.94 -10.77 -11.14
C ASP A 56 -4.07 -10.13 -12.23
N CYS A 57 -2.92 -10.74 -12.51
CA CYS A 57 -1.89 -10.20 -13.38
C CYS A 57 -1.74 -10.98 -14.69
N THR A 58 -1.24 -10.30 -15.72
CA THR A 58 -0.79 -10.94 -16.95
C THR A 58 0.30 -11.97 -16.65
N SER A 59 0.49 -12.96 -17.54
CA SER A 59 1.34 -14.13 -17.26
C SER A 59 2.83 -13.83 -17.13
N ASN A 60 3.27 -12.60 -17.41
CA ASN A 60 4.65 -12.14 -17.34
C ASN A 60 5.03 -11.52 -15.99
N TRP A 61 4.23 -11.72 -14.95
CA TRP A 61 4.56 -11.32 -13.58
C TRP A 61 4.94 -12.53 -12.73
N SER A 62 5.96 -12.38 -11.90
CA SER A 62 6.40 -13.45 -10.98
C SER A 62 6.86 -12.87 -9.64
N GLY A 63 6.85 -13.72 -8.60
CA GLY A 63 7.38 -13.34 -7.30
C GLY A 63 8.90 -13.26 -7.31
N ARG A 64 9.47 -12.10 -6.95
CA ARG A 64 10.91 -11.84 -6.90
C ARG A 64 11.21 -10.84 -5.77
N ASP A 65 12.24 -11.12 -4.96
CA ASP A 65 12.69 -10.20 -3.89
C ASP A 65 11.56 -9.81 -2.90
N ALA A 66 10.63 -10.74 -2.62
CA ALA A 66 9.41 -10.54 -1.84
C ALA A 66 8.41 -9.50 -2.41
N ALA A 67 8.62 -9.05 -3.64
CA ALA A 67 7.72 -8.22 -4.43
C ALA A 67 7.13 -9.04 -5.59
N LEU A 68 6.09 -8.51 -6.21
CA LEU A 68 5.66 -8.95 -7.53
C LEU A 68 6.44 -8.12 -8.58
N GLY A 69 7.09 -8.79 -9.52
CA GLY A 69 7.93 -8.16 -10.53
C GLY A 69 7.63 -8.66 -11.94
N LEU A 70 7.74 -7.76 -12.92
CA LEU A 70 7.76 -8.16 -14.33
C LEU A 70 8.96 -9.08 -14.59
N GLU A 71 8.71 -10.15 -15.31
CA GLU A 71 9.76 -11.02 -15.83
C GLU A 71 10.61 -10.25 -16.84
N ALA A 72 11.92 -10.50 -16.79
CA ALA A 72 12.87 -9.85 -17.67
C ALA A 72 12.58 -10.11 -19.15
N TYR A 73 12.69 -9.06 -19.94
CA TYR A 73 12.59 -8.97 -21.39
C TYR A 73 11.19 -9.28 -21.91
N GLN A 74 10.18 -9.08 -21.08
CA GLN A 74 8.77 -9.29 -21.44
C GLN A 74 8.06 -7.99 -21.83
N GLY A 75 8.72 -6.84 -21.76
CA GLY A 75 8.09 -5.54 -21.96
C GLY A 75 7.08 -5.27 -20.86
N SER A 76 5.88 -4.85 -21.26
CA SER A 76 4.88 -4.39 -20.31
C SER A 76 3.91 -5.47 -19.83
N GLY A 77 3.33 -5.25 -18.67
CA GLY A 77 2.23 -6.08 -18.15
C GLY A 77 1.28 -5.28 -17.27
N THR A 78 0.15 -5.91 -16.95
CA THR A 78 -0.89 -5.30 -16.11
C THR A 78 -1.33 -6.24 -14.99
N CYS A 79 -1.81 -5.66 -13.91
CA CYS A 79 -2.37 -6.31 -12.73
C CYS A 79 -3.68 -5.63 -12.37
N THR A 80 -4.75 -6.38 -12.15
CA THR A 80 -6.09 -5.84 -11.84
C THR A 80 -6.63 -6.36 -10.52
N GLU A 81 -7.30 -5.49 -9.77
CA GLU A 81 -8.00 -5.85 -8.53
C GLU A 81 -9.28 -5.01 -8.38
N THR A 82 -10.24 -5.51 -7.60
CA THR A 82 -11.43 -4.75 -7.22
C THR A 82 -11.19 -4.06 -5.87
N PHE A 83 -11.42 -2.75 -5.79
CA PHE A 83 -11.26 -2.02 -4.54
C PHE A 83 -12.23 -2.54 -3.47
N PRO A 84 -11.73 -3.05 -2.32
CA PRO A 84 -12.57 -3.65 -1.29
C PRO A 84 -12.99 -2.67 -0.18
N GLY A 85 -12.39 -1.46 -0.15
CA GLY A 85 -12.63 -0.46 0.89
C GLY A 85 -13.97 0.25 0.76
N GLU A 86 -14.40 0.90 1.84
CA GLU A 86 -15.59 1.76 1.85
C GLU A 86 -15.43 2.96 0.90
N ALA A 87 -16.55 3.55 0.48
CA ALA A 87 -16.51 4.75 -0.34
C ALA A 87 -15.86 5.94 0.40
N GLY A 88 -15.05 6.71 -0.32
CA GLY A 88 -14.36 7.89 0.22
C GLY A 88 -13.21 8.38 -0.67
N GLU A 89 -12.54 9.43 -0.22
CA GLU A 89 -11.29 9.93 -0.81
C GLU A 89 -10.10 9.17 -0.21
N TYR A 90 -9.23 8.64 -1.05
CA TYR A 90 -8.03 7.90 -0.62
C TYR A 90 -6.79 8.48 -1.28
N GLN A 91 -5.75 8.74 -0.49
CA GLN A 91 -4.40 8.86 -1.04
C GLN A 91 -3.85 7.47 -1.33
N LEU A 92 -3.40 7.25 -2.56
CA LEU A 92 -2.80 5.99 -2.99
C LEU A 92 -1.28 6.13 -3.03
N VAL A 93 -0.58 5.28 -2.31
CA VAL A 93 0.89 5.25 -2.26
C VAL A 93 1.37 3.88 -2.72
N LEU A 94 2.06 3.84 -3.86
CA LEU A 94 2.70 2.63 -4.36
C LEU A 94 3.95 2.32 -3.53
N LYS A 95 4.07 1.07 -3.09
CA LYS A 95 5.29 0.54 -2.47
C LYS A 95 6.10 -0.19 -3.53
N ALA A 96 7.04 0.51 -4.16
CA ALA A 96 7.90 -0.03 -5.20
C ALA A 96 9.18 -0.64 -4.63
N LEU A 97 9.77 -1.61 -5.33
CA LEU A 97 11.16 -2.01 -5.18
C LEU A 97 11.93 -1.48 -6.39
N THR A 98 12.79 -0.51 -6.16
CA THR A 98 13.53 0.22 -7.20
C THR A 98 14.91 -0.39 -7.40
N GLU A 99 15.37 -0.38 -8.65
CA GLU A 99 16.71 -0.83 -9.05
C GLU A 99 17.55 0.41 -9.45
N TYR A 100 18.87 0.21 -9.57
CA TYR A 100 19.80 1.30 -9.92
C TYR A 100 19.97 1.43 -11.43
N ASP A 101 19.65 0.41 -12.21
CA ASP A 101 19.95 0.27 -13.63
C ASP A 101 18.75 0.59 -14.54
N GLY A 102 17.76 1.34 -14.04
CA GLY A 102 16.71 1.90 -14.87
C GLY A 102 15.53 2.52 -14.13
N ASN A 103 14.79 3.36 -14.84
CA ASN A 103 13.59 4.03 -14.37
C ASN A 103 12.37 3.38 -15.03
N SER A 104 11.89 2.26 -14.48
CA SER A 104 10.74 1.54 -15.04
C SER A 104 9.47 2.39 -15.05
N PRO A 105 8.77 2.54 -16.18
CA PRO A 105 7.49 3.22 -16.26
C PRO A 105 6.42 2.52 -15.43
N TYR A 106 5.47 3.30 -14.90
CA TYR A 106 4.25 2.77 -14.28
C TYR A 106 3.04 3.63 -14.61
N LYS A 107 1.85 3.03 -14.51
CA LYS A 107 0.57 3.73 -14.57
C LYS A 107 -0.44 3.09 -13.62
N LEU A 108 -1.38 3.88 -13.14
CA LEU A 108 -2.54 3.42 -12.40
C LEU A 108 -3.81 3.88 -13.12
N PHE A 109 -4.75 2.96 -13.29
CA PHE A 109 -6.07 3.24 -13.82
C PHE A 109 -7.13 2.93 -12.76
N ILE A 110 -8.15 3.78 -12.70
CA ILE A 110 -9.38 3.54 -11.93
C ILE A 110 -10.53 3.44 -12.93
N ASN A 111 -11.23 2.32 -12.97
CA ASN A 111 -12.33 2.06 -13.92
C ASN A 111 -11.92 2.34 -15.37
N GLY A 112 -10.70 1.96 -15.75
CA GLY A 112 -10.13 2.14 -17.09
C GLY A 112 -9.68 3.57 -17.44
N THR A 113 -9.74 4.51 -16.50
CA THR A 113 -9.22 5.87 -16.68
C THR A 113 -7.85 6.00 -16.03
N GLU A 114 -6.83 6.45 -16.76
CA GLU A 114 -5.49 6.72 -16.20
C GLU A 114 -5.61 7.86 -15.17
N VAL A 115 -5.21 7.61 -13.93
CA VAL A 115 -5.27 8.57 -12.82
C VAL A 115 -3.90 8.95 -12.27
N ALA A 116 -2.88 8.13 -12.55
CA ALA A 116 -1.49 8.42 -12.22
C ALA A 116 -0.56 7.72 -13.20
N SER A 117 0.59 8.33 -13.47
CA SER A 117 1.67 7.74 -14.25
C SER A 117 3.00 8.38 -13.89
N GLY A 118 4.09 7.67 -14.16
CA GLY A 118 5.44 8.16 -13.92
C GLY A 118 6.48 7.08 -14.17
N GLU A 119 7.66 7.30 -13.63
CA GLU A 119 8.76 6.33 -13.65
C GLU A 119 9.22 6.06 -12.22
N TYR A 120 9.74 4.86 -11.99
CA TYR A 120 10.39 4.52 -10.74
C TYR A 120 11.64 5.38 -10.56
N PRO A 121 11.89 5.94 -9.37
CA PRO A 121 13.18 6.57 -9.09
C PRO A 121 14.28 5.50 -9.07
N LEU A 122 15.52 5.91 -9.35
CA LEU A 122 16.66 5.02 -9.19
C LEU A 122 16.92 4.73 -7.71
N SER A 123 17.28 3.49 -7.39
CA SER A 123 17.72 3.14 -6.04
C SER A 123 19.06 3.79 -5.66
N ASN A 124 19.86 4.14 -6.66
CA ASN A 124 21.16 4.78 -6.48
C ASN A 124 21.46 5.75 -7.64
N SER A 125 22.10 6.88 -7.33
CA SER A 125 22.45 7.90 -8.33
C SER A 125 23.57 7.48 -9.29
N LEU A 126 24.31 6.39 -9.01
CA LEU A 126 25.33 5.88 -9.92
C LEU A 126 24.73 5.35 -11.23
N GLY A 127 23.47 4.90 -11.24
CA GLY A 127 22.86 4.44 -12.48
C GLY A 127 23.66 3.30 -13.11
N CYS A 128 23.86 3.40 -14.43
CA CYS A 128 24.70 2.48 -15.20
C CYS A 128 26.19 2.51 -14.86
N ASP A 129 26.67 3.46 -14.03
CA ASP A 129 28.06 3.46 -13.55
C ASP A 129 28.24 2.57 -12.31
N CYS A 130 27.19 1.90 -11.84
CA CYS A 130 27.30 0.96 -10.75
C CYS A 130 28.18 -0.25 -11.13
N PRO A 131 29.10 -0.70 -10.26
CA PRO A 131 29.92 -1.87 -10.56
C PRO A 131 29.11 -3.17 -10.60
N ASP A 132 29.04 -3.83 -11.76
CA ASP A 132 28.31 -5.09 -11.96
C ASP A 132 28.68 -6.21 -10.97
N ASP A 133 29.94 -6.28 -10.55
CA ASP A 133 30.44 -7.33 -9.65
C ASP A 133 30.13 -7.07 -8.17
N LYS A 134 29.68 -5.86 -7.82
CA LYS A 134 29.46 -5.40 -6.44
C LYS A 134 28.18 -4.60 -6.25
N TRP A 135 27.26 -4.65 -7.22
CA TRP A 135 26.07 -3.80 -7.21
C TRP A 135 25.24 -3.98 -5.93
N ARG A 136 25.17 -5.20 -5.37
CA ARG A 136 24.44 -5.46 -4.12
C ARG A 136 24.96 -4.66 -2.92
N ASP A 137 26.26 -4.35 -2.92
CA ASP A 137 26.90 -3.59 -1.84
C ASP A 137 26.92 -2.08 -2.13
N VAL A 138 27.05 -1.70 -3.41
CA VAL A 138 27.26 -0.31 -3.84
C VAL A 138 25.96 0.40 -4.22
N CYS A 139 25.08 -0.30 -4.93
CA CYS A 139 23.80 0.20 -5.45
C CYS A 139 22.69 -0.82 -5.17
N PRO A 140 22.42 -1.14 -3.89
CA PRO A 140 21.37 -2.09 -3.56
C PRO A 140 20.01 -1.58 -4.07
N ASP A 141 19.11 -2.53 -4.35
CA ASP A 141 17.71 -2.21 -4.58
C ASP A 141 17.11 -1.59 -3.31
N LEU A 142 16.18 -0.65 -3.49
CA LEU A 142 15.54 0.07 -2.38
C LEU A 142 14.03 0.04 -2.50
N SER A 143 13.37 -0.20 -1.36
CA SER A 143 11.93 0.03 -1.27
C SER A 143 11.66 1.54 -1.21
N MET A 144 10.77 2.01 -2.07
CA MET A 144 10.39 3.42 -2.15
C MET A 144 8.87 3.60 -2.21
N ASP A 145 8.43 4.69 -1.62
CA ASP A 145 7.04 5.14 -1.66
C ASP A 145 6.86 6.12 -2.81
N ILE A 146 5.90 5.84 -3.68
CA ILE A 146 5.54 6.73 -4.80
C ILE A 146 4.10 7.18 -4.57
N ASP A 147 3.91 8.49 -4.36
CA ASP A 147 2.59 9.09 -4.22
C ASP A 147 1.89 9.12 -5.59
N MET A 148 0.78 8.38 -5.68
CA MET A 148 -0.05 8.31 -6.89
C MET A 148 -1.25 9.27 -6.81
N GLY A 149 -1.29 10.15 -5.81
CA GLY A 149 -2.33 11.17 -5.65
C GLY A 149 -3.52 10.71 -4.81
N THR A 150 -4.51 11.60 -4.72
CA THR A 150 -5.76 11.37 -3.98
C THR A 150 -6.91 11.20 -4.95
N HIS A 151 -7.71 10.15 -4.75
CA HIS A 151 -8.78 9.74 -5.65
C HIS A 151 -10.03 9.32 -4.88
N ALA A 152 -11.20 9.63 -5.45
CA ALA A 152 -12.47 9.07 -5.01
C ALA A 152 -12.54 7.58 -5.37
N LEU A 153 -12.74 6.71 -4.38
CA LEU A 153 -12.94 5.28 -4.57
C LEU A 153 -14.22 4.82 -3.88
N LYS A 154 -14.81 3.73 -4.39
CA LYS A 154 -15.92 3.01 -3.75
C LYS A 154 -15.78 1.50 -3.95
N PRO A 155 -16.43 0.68 -3.09
CA PRO A 155 -16.40 -0.76 -3.26
C PRO A 155 -16.81 -1.14 -4.68
N GLY A 156 -16.02 -1.98 -5.33
CA GLY A 156 -16.31 -2.43 -6.70
C GLY A 156 -15.62 -1.63 -7.81
N ASP A 157 -14.96 -0.50 -7.52
CA ASP A 157 -14.11 0.16 -8.51
C ASP A 157 -12.96 -0.78 -8.94
N THR A 158 -12.65 -0.82 -10.23
CA THR A 158 -11.51 -1.59 -10.74
C THR A 158 -10.24 -0.76 -10.65
N LEU A 159 -9.21 -1.31 -10.02
CA LEU A 159 -7.86 -0.79 -10.02
C LEU A 159 -7.04 -1.61 -11.01
N GLU A 160 -6.36 -0.94 -11.95
CA GLU A 160 -5.41 -1.59 -12.85
C GLU A 160 -4.06 -0.91 -12.72
N PHE A 161 -3.04 -1.69 -12.35
CA PHE A 161 -1.65 -1.27 -12.31
C PHE A 161 -0.94 -1.77 -13.56
N TYR A 162 -0.20 -0.87 -14.22
CA TYR A 162 0.63 -1.17 -15.38
C TYR A 162 2.10 -0.95 -15.03
N GLY A 163 2.95 -1.83 -15.55
CA GLY A 163 4.40 -1.70 -15.50
C GLY A 163 5.05 -2.01 -16.84
N ASP A 164 6.31 -1.61 -16.99
CA ASP A 164 7.18 -1.93 -18.13
C ASP A 164 8.63 -2.12 -17.67
N ASP A 165 9.38 -2.97 -18.36
CA ASP A 165 10.81 -3.15 -18.11
C ASP A 165 11.66 -2.31 -19.05
N VAL A 166 12.81 -1.84 -18.55
CA VAL A 166 13.69 -0.94 -19.31
C VAL A 166 15.15 -1.34 -19.15
N TYR A 167 15.94 -1.22 -20.22
CA TYR A 167 17.34 -1.66 -20.27
C TYR A 167 18.30 -0.54 -20.70
N PRO A 168 18.38 0.57 -19.95
CA PRO A 168 19.27 1.67 -20.32
C PRO A 168 20.76 1.31 -20.14
N CYS A 169 21.07 0.30 -19.33
CA CYS A 169 22.44 -0.17 -19.05
C CYS A 169 22.85 -1.40 -19.88
N GLY A 170 22.26 -1.57 -21.07
CA GLY A 170 22.60 -2.67 -21.99
C GLY A 170 21.82 -3.95 -21.70
N ASN A 171 22.49 -4.99 -21.20
CA ASN A 171 21.82 -6.24 -20.79
C ASN A 171 21.36 -6.20 -19.31
N HIS A 172 21.62 -5.07 -18.64
CA HIS A 172 21.18 -4.75 -17.30
C HIS A 172 20.10 -3.67 -17.39
N GLY A 173 19.08 -3.79 -16.56
CA GLY A 173 17.85 -3.04 -16.69
C GLY A 173 16.98 -3.20 -15.46
N ALA A 174 16.06 -2.26 -15.30
CA ALA A 174 15.12 -2.25 -14.20
C ALA A 174 13.77 -2.80 -14.64
N PHE A 175 13.15 -3.58 -13.75
CA PHE A 175 11.81 -4.11 -13.92
C PHE A 175 10.85 -3.38 -12.99
N THR A 176 9.59 -3.21 -13.41
CA THR A 176 8.55 -2.81 -12.47
C THR A 176 8.39 -3.89 -11.40
N LYS A 177 8.84 -3.60 -10.18
CA LYS A 177 8.68 -4.44 -8.99
C LYS A 177 7.92 -3.68 -7.91
N TRP A 178 6.94 -4.31 -7.28
CA TRP A 178 6.12 -3.65 -6.27
C TRP A 178 5.58 -4.63 -5.24
N PHE A 179 5.41 -4.12 -4.02
CA PHE A 179 4.85 -4.87 -2.89
C PHE A 179 3.34 -4.75 -2.84
N GLY A 180 2.79 -3.61 -3.28
CA GLY A 180 1.37 -3.30 -3.19
C GLY A 180 1.11 -1.80 -3.13
N ILE A 181 -0.14 -1.43 -2.84
CA ILE A 181 -0.60 -0.05 -2.72
C ILE A 181 -1.18 0.17 -1.33
N ASN A 182 -0.68 1.19 -0.63
CA ASN A 182 -1.35 1.73 0.56
C ASN A 182 -2.44 2.70 0.13
N ALA A 183 -3.70 2.36 0.40
CA ALA A 183 -4.83 3.28 0.29
C ALA A 183 -5.13 3.89 1.66
N ILE A 184 -4.92 5.20 1.79
CA ILE A 184 -5.06 5.96 3.03
C ILE A 184 -6.29 6.86 2.93
N LYS A 185 -7.35 6.53 3.68
CA LYS A 185 -8.60 7.31 3.68
C LYS A 185 -8.34 8.70 4.27
N LYS A 186 -8.81 9.75 3.60
CA LYS A 186 -8.73 11.15 4.02
C LYS A 186 -9.96 11.59 4.81
#